data_AF-A0A0C3CMB7-F1
#
_entry.id   AF-A0A0C3CMB7-F1
#
_cell.length_a   1.000
_cell.length_b   1.000
_cell.length_c   1.000
_cell.angle_alpha   90.00
_cell.angle_beta   90.00
_cell.angle_gamma   90.00
#
_symmetry.space_group_name_H-M   'P 1'
#
loop_
_entity.id
_entity.type
_entity.pdbx_description
1 polymer ?
#
loop_
_entity_poly.entity_id
_entity_poly.type
_entity_poly.pdbx_seq_one_letter_code
_entity_poly.pdbx_strand_id
1 'polypeptide(L)'
;MCSGALLHNIRGPDFVAQYTVQLFIRGGAIYAPWVLPPIQLSASLAHFLSLCLYAPLQMSDPPPYTVDPPSEASIPSPPLTSDRVAGDVRTCSIADLQHDYIRISRDTSTSYHVNLTVDPTPRYRIHLSTDSSEVADILVFPAFSSTVPVAALRLVKNPKRTDPLAWICTRMPHAANARWLPVTKAASLVYGEVYRSQIPIVTTPGLPKSVRSFVWRAPLSAPSAPYMEILWEGPLPYMSQRQSSHDDFRYIFATCMLKGVGGSKENVIQMRRGGGLEFELTVILGMFAVLHHMKKTLM
;
A
#
# COMPACT_ATOMS: atom_id res chain seq x y z
N MET A 1 45.16 43.44 4.72
CA MET A 1 44.34 43.47 5.94
C MET A 1 43.18 44.42 5.71
N CYS A 2 41.96 43.96 5.99
CA CYS A 2 40.66 44.64 5.97
C CYS A 2 40.29 45.54 4.77
N SER A 3 39.25 45.13 4.04
CA SER A 3 38.22 46.06 3.57
C SER A 3 36.89 45.33 3.43
N GLY A 4 35.91 45.77 4.22
CA GLY A 4 34.52 45.44 4.03
C GLY A 4 33.83 46.50 3.19
N ALA A 5 32.65 46.19 2.70
CA ALA A 5 31.69 47.20 2.26
C ALA A 5 30.28 46.74 2.64
N LEU A 6 29.62 47.59 3.42
CA LEU A 6 28.22 47.50 3.80
C LEU A 6 27.42 48.43 2.87
N LEU A 7 26.29 47.89 2.42
CA LEU A 7 25.09 48.46 1.79
C LEU A 7 24.86 49.99 1.83
N HIS A 8 24.29 50.51 0.74
CA HIS A 8 23.10 51.36 0.83
C HIS A 8 22.16 51.18 -0.37
N ASN A 9 20.92 51.57 -0.11
CA ASN A 9 19.64 51.13 -0.67
C ASN A 9 19.06 52.23 -1.58
N ILE A 10 18.49 51.91 -2.76
CA ILE A 10 17.61 52.82 -3.50
C ILE A 10 16.42 52.02 -4.07
N ARG A 11 15.21 52.52 -3.78
CA ARG A 11 13.90 51.99 -4.15
C ARG A 11 13.48 52.37 -5.58
N GLY A 12 12.98 51.37 -6.31
CA GLY A 12 11.86 51.38 -7.29
C GLY A 12 12.06 52.09 -8.64
N PRO A 13 11.11 51.97 -9.60
CA PRO A 13 10.09 50.95 -9.86
C PRO A 13 10.32 50.22 -11.22
N ASP A 14 9.40 49.31 -11.58
CA ASP A 14 9.15 48.75 -12.93
C ASP A 14 9.89 47.48 -13.43
N PHE A 15 9.06 46.44 -13.60
CA PHE A 15 8.87 45.61 -14.81
C PHE A 15 9.77 44.41 -15.19
N VAL A 16 9.09 43.51 -15.93
CA VAL A 16 9.51 42.36 -16.77
C VAL A 16 9.73 41.03 -16.02
N ALA A 17 8.72 40.15 -15.93
CA ALA A 17 8.06 39.29 -16.94
C ALA A 17 8.76 37.93 -17.13
N GLN A 18 7.95 36.89 -16.95
CA GLN A 18 8.25 35.49 -17.22
C GLN A 18 8.39 35.27 -18.73
N TYR A 19 9.49 34.64 -19.16
CA TYR A 19 9.59 34.09 -20.51
C TYR A 19 9.13 32.63 -20.49
N THR A 20 7.98 32.41 -21.12
CA THR A 20 7.52 31.10 -21.59
C THR A 20 8.01 30.92 -23.02
N VAL A 21 8.82 29.91 -23.29
CA VAL A 21 9.21 29.56 -24.67
C VAL A 21 8.26 28.45 -25.15
N GLN A 22 7.24 28.83 -25.92
CA GLN A 22 6.49 27.92 -26.78
C GLN A 22 7.19 27.85 -28.14
N LEU A 23 7.64 26.67 -28.54
CA LEU A 23 8.14 26.43 -29.88
C LEU A 23 7.00 25.88 -30.75
N PHE A 24 6.50 26.69 -31.67
CA PHE A 24 5.70 26.26 -32.82
C PHE A 24 6.64 25.99 -34.00
N ILE A 25 6.55 24.80 -34.60
CA ILE A 25 7.18 24.53 -35.91
C ILE A 25 6.06 24.20 -36.90
N ARG A 26 5.85 25.12 -37.85
CA ARG A 26 5.06 24.93 -39.07
C ARG A 26 6.00 25.09 -40.26
N GLY A 27 6.15 24.03 -41.06
CA GLY A 27 6.52 24.01 -42.49
C GLY A 27 7.77 24.76 -42.97
N GLY A 28 8.77 24.01 -43.44
CA GLY A 28 9.83 24.53 -44.31
C GLY A 28 11.08 23.68 -44.28
N ALA A 29 11.34 22.95 -45.36
CA ALA A 29 12.53 22.11 -45.51
C ALA A 29 13.80 22.97 -45.64
N ILE A 30 14.82 22.66 -44.82
CA ILE A 30 16.20 23.08 -45.05
C ILE A 30 17.09 21.85 -44.91
N TYR A 31 17.75 21.49 -46.01
CA TYR A 31 18.80 20.48 -46.08
C TYR A 31 20.12 21.07 -45.54
N ALA A 32 20.74 20.42 -44.56
CA ALA A 32 22.20 20.42 -44.38
C ALA A 32 22.62 19.20 -43.52
N PRO A 33 23.66 18.44 -43.91
CA PRO A 33 24.02 17.19 -43.26
C PRO A 33 25.04 17.45 -42.15
N TRP A 34 24.68 17.14 -40.90
CA TRP A 34 25.65 16.89 -39.84
C TRP A 34 25.56 15.42 -39.45
N VAL A 35 26.55 14.66 -39.92
CA VAL A 35 26.81 13.30 -39.47
C VAL A 35 27.31 13.40 -38.04
N LEU A 36 26.45 13.06 -37.07
CA LEU A 36 26.87 12.83 -35.70
C LEU A 36 27.69 11.53 -35.64
N PRO A 37 28.83 11.51 -34.94
CA PRO A 37 29.54 10.26 -34.70
C PRO A 37 28.67 9.32 -33.84
N PRO A 38 28.77 7.99 -34.04
CA PRO A 38 28.03 7.04 -33.23
C PRO A 38 28.47 7.18 -31.76
N ILE A 39 27.51 7.49 -30.89
CA ILE A 39 27.70 7.42 -29.44
C ILE A 39 27.95 5.94 -29.12
N GLN A 40 29.21 5.59 -28.88
CA GLN A 40 29.54 4.32 -28.23
C GLN A 40 29.09 4.40 -26.78
N LEU A 41 27.89 3.89 -26.51
CA LEU A 41 27.48 3.53 -25.16
C LEU A 41 28.44 2.45 -24.67
N SER A 42 29.24 2.77 -23.65
CA SER A 42 30.13 1.79 -23.03
C SER A 42 29.31 0.64 -22.44
N ALA A 43 29.79 -0.58 -22.64
CA ALA A 43 29.12 -1.82 -22.28
C ALA A 43 28.87 -2.01 -20.75
N SER A 44 29.21 -1.04 -19.89
CA SER A 44 29.00 -1.15 -18.44
C SER A 44 27.58 -0.78 -18.00
N LEU A 45 26.84 0.04 -18.75
CA LEU A 45 25.45 0.40 -18.41
C LEU A 45 24.41 -0.65 -18.85
N ALA A 46 24.73 -1.47 -19.86
CA ALA A 46 23.86 -2.57 -20.29
C ALA A 46 23.83 -3.73 -19.26
N HIS A 47 24.90 -3.92 -18.47
CA HIS A 47 24.90 -4.90 -17.38
C HIS A 47 24.11 -4.44 -16.15
N PHE A 48 23.97 -3.13 -15.91
CA PHE A 48 23.22 -2.62 -14.75
C PHE A 48 21.70 -2.68 -14.94
N LEU A 49 21.20 -2.59 -16.17
CA LEU A 49 19.75 -2.70 -16.46
C LEU A 49 19.27 -4.14 -16.68
N SER A 50 20.18 -5.11 -16.83
CA SER A 50 19.84 -6.53 -16.96
C SER A 50 19.60 -7.23 -15.61
N LEU A 51 20.08 -6.66 -14.49
CA LEU A 51 19.96 -7.24 -13.15
C LEU A 51 18.62 -6.99 -12.44
N CYS A 52 17.65 -6.31 -13.06
CA CYS A 52 16.33 -6.05 -12.46
C CYS A 52 15.20 -6.91 -13.05
N LEU A 53 15.49 -7.82 -13.99
CA LEU A 53 14.48 -8.71 -14.56
C LEU A 53 14.57 -10.10 -13.91
N TYR A 54 13.57 -10.38 -13.08
CA TYR A 54 13.06 -11.72 -12.74
C TYR A 54 14.08 -12.72 -12.16
N ALA A 55 14.33 -12.61 -10.86
CA ALA A 55 14.53 -13.83 -10.06
C ALA A 55 13.14 -14.42 -9.78
N PRO A 56 12.84 -15.68 -10.15
CA PRO A 56 11.67 -16.36 -9.60
C PRO A 56 11.88 -16.46 -8.09
N LEU A 57 10.96 -15.85 -7.31
CA LEU A 57 10.92 -16.06 -5.88
C LEU A 57 10.69 -17.55 -5.65
N GLN A 58 11.76 -18.27 -5.32
CA GLN A 58 11.68 -19.63 -4.81
C GLN A 58 10.94 -19.51 -3.49
N MET A 59 9.64 -19.83 -3.51
CA MET A 59 8.81 -19.88 -2.32
C MET A 59 9.46 -20.92 -1.41
N SER A 60 10.11 -20.48 -0.34
CA SER A 60 10.50 -21.36 0.75
C SER A 60 9.21 -21.98 1.27
N ASP A 61 9.10 -23.30 1.20
CA ASP A 61 7.97 -24.02 1.77
C ASP A 61 7.79 -23.58 3.24
N PRO A 62 6.55 -23.25 3.66
CA PRO A 62 6.30 -22.95 5.06
C PRO A 62 6.72 -24.16 5.92
N PRO A 63 7.18 -23.94 7.16
CA PRO A 63 7.57 -25.05 8.04
C PRO A 63 6.42 -26.07 8.16
N PRO A 64 6.73 -27.38 8.16
CA PRO A 64 5.70 -28.41 8.21
C PRO A 64 4.91 -28.27 9.52
N TYR A 65 3.62 -27.99 9.40
CA TYR A 65 2.68 -27.95 10.51
C TYR A 65 1.97 -29.30 10.58
N THR A 66 2.22 -30.05 11.66
CA THR A 66 1.49 -31.27 11.98
C THR A 66 0.18 -30.87 12.65
N VAL A 67 -0.93 -30.97 11.92
CA VAL A 67 -2.29 -30.84 12.48
C VAL A 67 -2.87 -32.24 12.55
N ASP A 68 -3.17 -32.71 13.75
CA ASP A 68 -4.06 -33.85 13.91
C ASP A 68 -5.42 -33.47 13.31
N PRO A 69 -5.97 -34.21 12.32
CA PRO A 69 -7.19 -33.81 11.64
C PRO A 69 -8.39 -33.98 12.58
N PRO A 70 -9.17 -32.92 12.89
CA PRO A 70 -10.52 -33.13 13.35
C PRO A 70 -11.41 -33.41 12.15
N SER A 71 -12.12 -34.53 12.25
CA SER A 71 -13.19 -35.02 11.37
C SER A 71 -14.01 -33.90 10.72
N GLU A 72 -14.10 -33.92 9.39
CA GLU A 72 -14.95 -33.05 8.57
C GLU A 72 -16.43 -33.28 8.90
N ALA A 73 -16.96 -32.51 9.86
CA ALA A 73 -18.35 -32.13 9.85
C ALA A 73 -18.45 -30.77 9.17
N SER A 74 -19.12 -30.72 8.03
CA SER A 74 -19.44 -29.51 7.28
C SER A 74 -20.31 -28.57 8.12
N ILE A 75 -19.66 -27.70 8.90
CA ILE A 75 -20.33 -26.63 9.63
C ILE A 75 -20.91 -25.66 8.59
N PRO A 76 -22.23 -25.39 8.58
CA PRO A 76 -22.81 -24.39 7.71
C PRO A 76 -22.21 -23.04 8.09
N SER A 77 -21.56 -22.40 7.11
CA SER A 77 -21.01 -21.05 7.27
C SER A 77 -22.18 -20.12 7.61
N PRO A 78 -22.15 -19.39 8.73
CA PRO A 78 -23.16 -18.37 8.98
C PRO A 78 -23.12 -17.36 7.80
N PRO A 79 -24.27 -16.85 7.33
CA PRO A 79 -24.30 -15.88 6.27
C PRO A 79 -23.47 -14.67 6.72
N LEU A 80 -22.32 -14.46 6.08
CA LEU A 80 -21.60 -13.20 6.15
C LEU A 80 -22.56 -12.15 5.58
N THR A 81 -23.25 -11.43 6.45
CA THR A 81 -24.27 -10.45 6.07
C THR A 81 -23.70 -9.19 5.41
N SER A 82 -22.39 -9.16 5.12
CA SER A 82 -21.76 -8.13 4.30
C SER A 82 -20.43 -8.62 3.74
N ASP A 83 -20.30 -8.64 2.41
CA ASP A 83 -19.06 -8.97 1.68
C ASP A 83 -18.00 -7.85 1.76
N ARG A 84 -18.17 -6.85 2.63
CA ARG A 84 -17.31 -5.66 2.79
C ARG A 84 -17.36 -5.09 4.22
N VAL A 85 -16.30 -4.40 4.63
CA VAL A 85 -16.28 -3.53 5.83
C VAL A 85 -17.17 -2.30 5.60
N ALA A 86 -17.19 -1.79 4.36
CA ALA A 86 -17.89 -0.56 4.00
C ALA A 86 -19.31 -0.71 3.41
N GLY A 87 -19.91 -1.90 3.49
CA GLY A 87 -21.29 -2.16 3.02
C GLY A 87 -21.44 -2.48 1.52
N ASP A 88 -22.67 -2.41 1.00
CA ASP A 88 -23.14 -3.12 -0.21
C ASP A 88 -22.67 -2.58 -1.59
N VAL A 89 -21.72 -1.64 -1.63
CA VAL A 89 -21.24 -1.11 -2.93
C VAL A 89 -20.39 -2.17 -3.64
N ARG A 90 -20.78 -2.58 -4.84
CA ARG A 90 -20.22 -3.76 -5.52
C ARG A 90 -19.01 -3.50 -6.42
N THR A 91 -18.53 -2.25 -6.54
CA THR A 91 -17.62 -1.88 -7.64
C THR A 91 -16.52 -0.88 -7.23
N CYS A 92 -15.27 -1.11 -7.65
CA CYS A 92 -14.20 -0.10 -7.64
C CYS A 92 -14.10 0.59 -9.00
N SER A 93 -15.09 1.42 -9.36
CA SER A 93 -14.89 2.32 -10.48
C SER A 93 -13.80 3.32 -10.12
N ILE A 94 -12.65 3.21 -10.78
CA ILE A 94 -11.53 4.18 -10.64
C ILE A 94 -12.01 5.59 -11.01
N ALA A 95 -13.01 5.70 -11.90
CA ALA A 95 -13.56 6.97 -12.35
C ALA A 95 -14.41 7.68 -11.28
N ASP A 96 -15.03 6.93 -10.36
CA ASP A 96 -15.99 7.50 -9.41
C ASP A 96 -15.28 8.22 -8.25
N LEU A 97 -13.99 7.94 -8.04
CA LEU A 97 -13.14 8.54 -7.00
C LEU A 97 -13.76 8.54 -5.59
N GLN A 98 -14.71 7.64 -5.33
CA GLN A 98 -15.34 7.51 -4.03
C GLN A 98 -14.39 6.81 -3.06
N HIS A 99 -14.41 7.30 -1.82
CA HIS A 99 -13.60 6.74 -0.74
C HIS A 99 -14.48 6.37 0.45
N ASP A 100 -14.14 5.25 1.07
CA ASP A 100 -14.60 4.86 2.39
C ASP A 100 -13.56 5.30 3.42
N TYR A 101 -14.03 5.83 4.54
CA TYR A 101 -13.19 6.23 5.65
C TYR A 101 -13.41 5.24 6.78
N ILE A 102 -12.37 4.50 7.09
CA ILE A 102 -12.35 3.46 8.12
C ILE A 102 -11.56 4.00 9.30
N ARG A 103 -12.17 3.97 10.48
CA ARG A 103 -11.57 4.40 11.73
C ARG A 103 -11.15 3.16 12.51
N ILE A 104 -9.95 3.22 13.07
CA ILE A 104 -9.38 2.16 13.91
C ILE A 104 -9.10 2.77 15.28
N SER A 105 -9.98 2.45 16.22
CA SER A 105 -9.94 2.95 17.59
C SER A 105 -9.44 1.85 18.53
N ARG A 106 -8.55 2.21 19.44
CA ARG A 106 -8.08 1.29 20.48
C ARG A 106 -9.18 1.06 21.50
N ASP A 107 -9.45 -0.19 21.82
CA ASP A 107 -10.43 -0.63 22.81
C ASP A 107 -9.72 -0.99 24.12
N THR A 108 -8.73 -1.87 24.04
CA THR A 108 -7.88 -2.25 25.18
C THR A 108 -6.39 -2.14 24.82
N SER A 109 -5.50 -2.55 25.74
CA SER A 109 -4.07 -2.60 25.44
C SER A 109 -3.73 -3.54 24.27
N THR A 110 -4.56 -4.56 24.03
CA THR A 110 -4.37 -5.64 23.04
C THR A 110 -5.55 -5.76 22.05
N SER A 111 -6.50 -4.84 22.06
CA SER A 111 -7.71 -4.88 21.21
C SER A 111 -7.96 -3.55 20.53
N TYR A 112 -8.42 -3.60 19.28
CA TYR A 112 -8.89 -2.45 18.51
C TYR A 112 -10.23 -2.77 17.87
N HIS A 113 -11.04 -1.73 17.66
CA HIS A 113 -12.25 -1.80 16.84
C HIS A 113 -12.02 -1.15 15.49
N VAL A 114 -12.64 -1.74 14.48
CA VAL A 114 -12.72 -1.20 13.12
C VAL A 114 -14.17 -0.81 12.87
N ASN A 115 -14.38 0.46 12.57
CA ASN A 115 -15.68 1.01 12.20
C ASN A 115 -15.56 1.97 11.01
N LEU A 116 -16.70 2.36 10.44
CA LEU A 116 -16.73 3.41 9.43
C LEU A 116 -16.80 4.77 10.14
N THR A 117 -16.28 5.82 9.53
CA THR A 117 -16.44 7.16 10.12
C THR A 117 -17.89 7.64 10.10
N VAL A 118 -18.67 7.19 9.12
CA VAL A 118 -20.09 7.52 8.96
C VAL A 118 -21.02 6.65 9.81
N ASP A 119 -20.53 5.49 10.28
CA ASP A 119 -21.25 4.57 11.14
C ASP A 119 -20.29 4.02 12.21
N PRO A 120 -20.37 4.52 13.46
CA PRO A 120 -19.44 4.17 14.51
C PRO A 120 -19.61 2.72 15.01
N THR A 121 -20.63 1.99 14.56
CA THR A 121 -20.87 0.59 14.94
C THR A 121 -19.65 -0.26 14.60
N PRO A 122 -19.01 -0.93 15.58
CA PRO A 122 -17.88 -1.82 15.33
C PRO A 122 -18.27 -2.92 14.34
N ARG A 123 -17.51 -3.04 13.26
CA ARG A 123 -17.67 -4.10 12.26
C ARG A 123 -16.72 -5.26 12.53
N TYR A 124 -15.49 -4.93 12.91
CA TYR A 124 -14.47 -5.91 13.27
C TYR A 124 -13.77 -5.54 14.57
N ARG A 125 -13.20 -6.56 15.20
CA ARG A 125 -12.30 -6.44 16.34
C ARG A 125 -10.95 -7.03 15.95
N ILE A 126 -9.89 -6.25 16.11
CA ILE A 126 -8.51 -6.69 15.92
C ILE A 126 -7.96 -7.04 17.29
N HIS A 127 -7.45 -8.27 17.43
CA HIS A 127 -6.82 -8.75 18.64
C HIS A 127 -5.33 -8.95 18.40
N LEU A 128 -4.50 -8.39 19.28
CA LEU A 128 -3.07 -8.64 19.34
C LEU A 128 -2.84 -9.85 20.25
N SER A 129 -2.43 -10.97 19.66
CA SER A 129 -2.06 -12.15 20.43
C SER A 129 -0.67 -11.95 21.06
N THR A 130 -0.55 -12.34 22.32
CA THR A 130 0.74 -12.50 22.99
C THR A 130 1.17 -13.96 23.11
N ASP A 131 0.29 -14.89 22.74
CA ASP A 131 0.54 -16.31 22.83
C ASP A 131 1.25 -16.81 21.57
N SER A 132 2.36 -17.53 21.75
CA SER A 132 3.08 -18.20 20.68
C SER A 132 2.34 -19.42 20.11
N SER A 133 1.33 -19.94 20.82
CA SER A 133 0.52 -21.08 20.38
C SER A 133 -0.52 -20.69 19.32
N GLU A 134 -0.83 -19.39 19.22
CA GLU A 134 -1.82 -18.87 18.30
C GLU A 134 -1.36 -18.93 16.83
N VAL A 135 -2.33 -19.03 15.93
CA VAL A 135 -2.08 -19.16 14.49
C VAL A 135 -1.34 -17.95 13.92
N ALA A 136 -1.45 -16.78 14.57
CA ALA A 136 -0.81 -15.53 14.16
C ALA A 136 -0.69 -14.52 15.31
N ASP A 137 0.19 -13.52 15.15
CA ASP A 137 0.41 -12.45 16.14
C ASP A 137 -0.75 -11.45 16.19
N ILE A 138 -1.46 -11.26 15.08
CA ILE A 138 -2.60 -10.32 14.98
C ILE A 138 -3.76 -11.03 14.28
N LEU A 139 -4.93 -11.02 14.92
CA LEU A 139 -6.13 -11.71 14.46
C LEU A 139 -7.28 -10.71 14.28
N VAL A 140 -8.09 -10.88 13.24
CA VAL A 140 -9.27 -10.07 12.98
C VAL A 140 -10.51 -10.94 13.13
N PHE A 141 -11.43 -10.49 13.97
CA PHE A 141 -12.71 -11.13 14.21
C PHE A 141 -13.86 -10.21 13.79
N PRO A 142 -15.01 -10.73 13.39
CA PRO A 142 -16.24 -9.94 13.37
C PRO A 142 -16.49 -9.34 14.76
N ALA A 143 -16.99 -8.11 14.84
CA ALA A 143 -17.06 -7.38 16.12
C ALA A 143 -17.78 -8.13 17.25
N PHE A 144 -18.82 -8.89 16.89
CA PHE A 144 -19.68 -9.61 17.84
C PHE A 144 -19.43 -11.13 17.85
N SER A 145 -18.32 -11.60 17.25
CA SER A 145 -17.92 -13.00 17.26
C SER A 145 -16.47 -13.13 17.72
N SER A 146 -16.18 -14.14 18.54
CA SER A 146 -14.83 -14.43 19.02
C SER A 146 -14.30 -15.79 18.59
N THR A 147 -15.11 -16.58 17.88
CA THR A 147 -14.81 -18.01 17.67
C THR A 147 -13.85 -18.25 16.54
N VAL A 148 -14.01 -17.53 15.41
CA VAL A 148 -13.24 -17.79 14.19
C VAL A 148 -12.71 -16.48 13.63
N PRO A 149 -11.37 -16.32 13.53
CA PRO A 149 -10.80 -15.14 12.87
C PRO A 149 -11.06 -15.18 11.37
N VAL A 150 -11.44 -14.04 10.80
CA VAL A 150 -11.66 -13.86 9.35
C VAL A 150 -10.38 -13.50 8.61
N ALA A 151 -9.43 -12.87 9.30
CA ALA A 151 -8.11 -12.56 8.78
C ALA A 151 -7.06 -12.62 9.89
N ALA A 152 -5.80 -12.76 9.49
CA ALA A 152 -4.66 -12.90 10.38
C ALA A 152 -3.40 -12.32 9.76
N LEU A 153 -2.48 -11.91 10.62
CA LEU A 153 -1.18 -11.34 10.27
C LEU A 153 -0.11 -11.95 11.16
N ARG A 154 0.88 -12.58 10.52
CA ARG A 154 2.08 -13.14 11.15
C ARG A 154 3.23 -12.17 10.96
N LEU A 155 3.81 -11.71 12.07
CA LEU A 155 4.97 -10.85 12.07
C LEU A 155 6.23 -11.72 12.07
N VAL A 156 7.19 -11.39 11.21
CA VAL A 156 8.48 -12.08 11.21
C VAL A 156 9.35 -11.46 12.30
N LYS A 157 9.78 -12.27 13.27
CA LYS A 157 10.72 -11.84 14.32
C LYS A 157 12.11 -11.73 13.70
N ASN A 158 12.66 -10.51 13.67
CA ASN A 158 13.99 -10.20 13.12
C ASN A 158 14.16 -10.58 11.63
N PRO A 159 13.38 -9.97 10.71
CA PRO A 159 13.46 -10.28 9.29
C PRO A 159 14.84 -9.91 8.73
N LYS A 160 15.45 -10.79 7.93
CA LYS A 160 16.64 -10.42 7.13
C LYS A 160 16.23 -9.50 5.99
N ARG A 161 17.22 -8.91 5.30
CA ARG A 161 16.99 -7.95 4.22
C ARG A 161 16.09 -8.48 3.09
N THR A 162 16.17 -9.78 2.79
CA THR A 162 15.41 -10.44 1.73
C THR A 162 14.10 -11.06 2.23
N ASP A 163 13.94 -11.18 3.54
CA ASP A 163 12.81 -11.87 4.13
C ASP A 163 11.59 -10.94 4.13
N PRO A 164 10.38 -11.48 3.98
CA PRO A 164 9.18 -10.72 4.23
C PRO A 164 9.16 -10.24 5.69
N LEU A 165 8.61 -9.04 5.88
CA LEU A 165 8.41 -8.46 7.21
C LEU A 165 7.25 -9.14 7.94
N ALA A 166 6.26 -9.54 7.15
CA ALA A 166 5.05 -10.16 7.66
C ALA A 166 4.34 -10.96 6.57
N TRP A 167 3.38 -11.77 6.99
CA TRP A 167 2.49 -12.53 6.12
C TRP A 167 1.04 -12.25 6.51
N ILE A 168 0.21 -11.93 5.53
CA ILE A 168 -1.20 -11.62 5.71
C ILE A 168 -2.05 -12.75 5.12
N CYS A 169 -3.03 -13.23 5.88
CA CYS A 169 -4.07 -14.13 5.40
C CYS A 169 -5.43 -13.49 5.61
N THR A 170 -6.21 -13.30 4.55
CA THR A 170 -7.56 -12.70 4.62
C THR A 170 -8.68 -13.69 4.32
N ARG A 171 -8.35 -14.98 4.24
CA ARG A 171 -9.33 -16.05 4.00
C ARG A 171 -9.00 -17.27 4.86
N MET A 172 -9.84 -17.49 5.88
CA MET A 172 -9.84 -18.70 6.72
C MET A 172 -8.43 -19.03 7.24
N PRO A 173 -7.81 -18.18 8.08
CA PRO A 173 -6.42 -18.36 8.52
C PRO A 173 -6.16 -19.67 9.28
N HIS A 174 -7.21 -20.33 9.79
CA HIS A 174 -7.16 -21.62 10.49
C HIS A 174 -7.24 -22.83 9.54
N ALA A 175 -7.61 -22.64 8.27
CA ALA A 175 -7.77 -23.74 7.33
C ALA A 175 -6.40 -24.21 6.79
N ALA A 176 -6.28 -25.49 6.48
CA ALA A 176 -5.05 -26.07 5.92
C ALA A 176 -4.62 -25.43 4.58
N ASN A 177 -5.58 -24.93 3.81
CA ASN A 177 -5.36 -24.24 2.54
C ASN A 177 -5.34 -22.70 2.67
N ALA A 178 -5.10 -22.17 3.88
CA ALA A 178 -4.98 -20.75 4.13
C ALA A 178 -3.90 -20.12 3.23
N ARG A 179 -4.29 -19.08 2.47
CA ARG A 179 -3.36 -18.37 1.59
C ARG A 179 -2.72 -17.21 2.34
N TRP A 180 -1.40 -17.28 2.50
CA TRP A 180 -0.58 -16.24 3.13
C TRP A 180 0.14 -15.43 2.05
N LEU A 181 0.00 -14.10 2.12
CA LEU A 181 0.60 -13.17 1.17
C LEU A 181 1.65 -12.31 1.87
N PRO A 182 2.86 -12.17 1.30
CA PRO A 182 3.95 -11.49 1.97
C PRO A 182 3.80 -9.97 1.91
N VAL A 183 4.28 -9.31 2.96
CA VAL A 183 4.62 -7.88 2.98
C VAL A 183 6.13 -7.77 3.04
N THR A 184 6.74 -7.18 2.02
CA THR A 184 8.20 -7.08 1.89
C THR A 184 8.69 -5.64 2.00
N LYS A 185 9.92 -5.48 2.46
CA LYS A 185 10.63 -4.22 2.44
C LYS A 185 11.37 -4.09 1.11
N ALA A 186 11.32 -2.92 0.49
CA ALA A 186 12.12 -2.62 -0.69
C ALA A 186 12.79 -1.25 -0.55
N ALA A 187 13.96 -1.12 -1.18
CA ALA A 187 14.63 0.16 -1.32
C ALA A 187 14.17 0.84 -2.62
N SER A 188 13.94 2.13 -2.55
CA SER A 188 13.66 3.01 -3.68
C SER A 188 14.65 4.17 -3.66
N LEU A 189 15.25 4.46 -4.81
CA LEU A 189 16.16 5.60 -4.96
C LEU A 189 15.45 6.95 -4.71
N VAL A 190 14.15 7.01 -5.01
CA VAL A 190 13.35 8.24 -4.91
C VAL A 190 12.71 8.37 -3.53
N TYR A 191 12.17 7.27 -3.00
CA TYR A 191 11.33 7.29 -1.79
C TYR A 191 12.05 6.78 -0.54
N GLY A 192 13.32 6.37 -0.66
CA GLY A 192 14.03 5.71 0.43
C GLY A 192 13.45 4.32 0.69
N GLU A 193 12.87 4.10 1.86
CA GLU A 193 12.24 2.83 2.21
C GLU A 193 10.78 2.79 1.77
N VAL A 194 10.41 1.77 0.99
CA VAL A 194 9.03 1.48 0.61
C VAL A 194 8.68 0.07 1.03
N TYR A 195 7.38 -0.20 1.18
CA TYR A 195 6.89 -1.55 1.43
C TYR A 195 6.10 -2.04 0.23
N ARG A 196 6.12 -3.34 -0.01
CA ARG A 196 5.34 -3.97 -1.07
C ARG A 196 4.45 -5.05 -0.48
N SER A 197 3.24 -5.14 -0.99
CA SER A 197 2.30 -6.18 -0.62
C SER A 197 1.57 -6.71 -1.83
N GLN A 198 1.24 -8.00 -1.80
CA GLN A 198 0.31 -8.60 -2.73
C GLN A 198 -1.09 -8.57 -2.13
N ILE A 199 -2.03 -7.88 -2.78
CA ILE A 199 -3.38 -7.68 -2.27
C ILE A 199 -4.40 -8.29 -3.24
N PRO A 200 -5.27 -9.21 -2.79
CA PRO A 200 -6.42 -9.66 -3.56
C PRO A 200 -7.42 -8.52 -3.72
N ILE A 201 -7.80 -8.20 -4.96
CA ILE A 201 -8.73 -7.10 -5.26
C ILE A 201 -9.69 -7.49 -6.38
N VAL A 202 -10.96 -7.13 -6.22
CA VAL A 202 -12.00 -7.24 -7.26
C VAL A 202 -11.92 -6.00 -8.14
N THR A 203 -11.33 -6.11 -9.32
CA THR A 203 -11.19 -4.96 -10.27
C THR A 203 -12.39 -4.76 -11.16
N THR A 204 -13.26 -5.76 -11.27
CA THR A 204 -14.45 -5.71 -12.13
C THR A 204 -15.57 -6.46 -11.43
N PRO A 205 -16.75 -5.84 -11.27
CA PRO A 205 -17.88 -6.47 -10.59
C PRO A 205 -18.27 -7.78 -11.27
N GLY A 206 -18.53 -8.81 -10.46
CA GLY A 206 -18.87 -10.15 -10.96
C GLY A 206 -17.69 -10.99 -11.46
N LEU A 207 -16.48 -10.42 -11.57
CA LEU A 207 -15.27 -11.20 -11.85
C LEU A 207 -14.60 -11.68 -10.57
N PRO A 208 -13.86 -12.80 -10.63
CA PRO A 208 -13.07 -13.26 -9.49
C PRO A 208 -12.00 -12.23 -9.11
N LYS A 209 -11.71 -12.15 -7.82
CA LYS A 209 -10.58 -11.37 -7.29
C LYS A 209 -9.26 -11.78 -7.95
N SER A 210 -8.41 -10.80 -8.25
CA SER A 210 -7.05 -11.02 -8.73
C SER A 210 -6.04 -10.49 -7.73
N VAL A 211 -4.89 -11.15 -7.60
CA VAL A 211 -3.82 -10.67 -6.71
C VAL A 211 -2.96 -9.66 -7.46
N ARG A 212 -2.76 -8.49 -6.86
CA ARG A 212 -2.07 -7.35 -7.47
C ARG A 212 -1.03 -6.80 -6.52
N SER A 213 0.03 -6.23 -7.08
CA SER A 213 1.10 -5.64 -6.31
C SER A 213 0.76 -4.20 -5.94
N PHE A 214 1.01 -3.84 -4.70
CA PHE A 214 0.84 -2.48 -4.19
C PHE A 214 2.11 -2.03 -3.48
N VAL A 215 2.41 -0.74 -3.62
CA VAL A 215 3.54 -0.07 -2.96
C VAL A 215 3.00 0.85 -1.87
N TRP A 216 3.57 0.75 -0.68
CA TRP A 216 3.31 1.61 0.45
C TRP A 216 4.48 2.58 0.59
N ARG A 217 4.21 3.88 0.57
CA ARG A 217 5.24 4.92 0.68
C ARG A 217 4.72 6.16 1.40
N ALA A 218 5.64 6.97 1.90
CA ALA A 218 5.33 8.35 2.25
C ALA A 218 5.06 9.16 0.96
N PRO A 219 4.18 10.18 1.00
CA PRO A 219 3.89 11.01 -0.16
C PRO A 219 5.14 11.78 -0.61
N LEU A 220 5.35 11.87 -1.93
CA LEU A 220 6.53 12.54 -2.49
C LEU A 220 6.57 14.04 -2.14
N SER A 221 5.40 14.67 -2.16
CA SER A 221 5.24 16.10 -1.88
C SER A 221 5.47 16.46 -0.41
N ALA A 222 5.38 15.47 0.49
CA ALA A 222 5.54 15.69 1.92
C ALA A 222 6.13 14.44 2.60
N PRO A 223 7.43 14.12 2.43
CA PRO A 223 8.02 12.89 2.98
C PRO A 223 7.94 12.75 4.50
N SER A 224 7.77 13.87 5.22
CA SER A 224 7.53 13.92 6.67
C SER A 224 6.06 13.82 7.07
N ALA A 225 5.16 13.67 6.10
CA ALA A 225 3.73 13.62 6.34
C ALA A 225 3.36 12.41 7.22
N PRO A 226 2.35 12.58 8.08
CA PRO A 226 1.92 11.53 8.99
C PRO A 226 1.02 10.48 8.37
N TYR A 227 1.17 10.24 7.08
CA TYR A 227 0.37 9.26 6.38
C TYR A 227 1.21 8.51 5.36
N MET A 228 0.72 7.32 5.01
CA MET A 228 1.27 6.53 3.92
C MET A 228 0.23 6.38 2.83
N GLU A 229 0.70 6.42 1.60
CA GLU A 229 -0.08 6.13 0.40
C GLU A 229 0.15 4.69 -0.02
N ILE A 230 -0.92 4.04 -0.46
CA ILE A 230 -0.92 2.68 -1.01
C ILE A 230 -1.24 2.80 -2.49
N LEU A 231 -0.24 2.55 -3.32
CA LEU A 231 -0.30 2.73 -4.77
C LEU A 231 -0.36 1.41 -5.49
N TRP A 232 -1.17 1.35 -6.54
CA TRP A 232 -1.18 0.23 -7.48
C TRP A 232 0.15 0.15 -8.25
N GLU A 233 0.78 -1.03 -8.28
CA GLU A 233 2.01 -1.26 -9.04
C GLU A 233 1.69 -1.97 -10.37
N GLY A 234 2.01 -1.30 -11.48
CA GLY A 234 1.77 -1.79 -12.84
C GLY A 234 0.61 -1.09 -13.56
N PRO A 235 0.18 -1.56 -14.74
CA PRO A 235 -0.91 -0.94 -15.48
C PRO A 235 -2.24 -1.11 -14.73
N LEU A 236 -3.04 -0.05 -14.67
CA LEU A 236 -4.41 -0.15 -14.17
C LEU A 236 -5.25 -0.98 -15.15
N PRO A 237 -6.27 -1.72 -14.66
CA PRO A 237 -7.22 -2.41 -15.53
C PRO A 237 -7.81 -1.43 -16.55
N TYR A 238 -7.88 -1.87 -17.81
CA TYR A 238 -8.48 -1.11 -18.92
C TYR A 238 -7.80 0.23 -19.27
N MET A 239 -6.63 0.54 -18.70
CA MET A 239 -5.82 1.69 -19.10
C MET A 239 -4.70 1.29 -20.05
N SER A 240 -4.50 2.08 -21.10
CA SER A 240 -3.37 1.89 -22.02
C SER A 240 -2.05 2.15 -21.28
N GLN A 241 -1.08 1.26 -21.43
CA GLN A 241 0.24 1.32 -20.76
C GLN A 241 1.01 2.65 -21.03
N ARG A 242 0.65 3.39 -22.09
CA ARG A 242 1.29 4.66 -22.46
C ARG A 242 0.95 5.84 -21.55
N GLN A 243 -0.02 5.70 -20.63
CA GLN A 243 -0.50 6.80 -19.77
C GLN A 243 -0.13 6.66 -18.29
N SER A 244 0.72 5.70 -17.91
CA SER A 244 1.09 5.50 -16.52
C SER A 244 2.15 6.50 -16.06
N SER A 245 1.75 7.62 -15.46
CA SER A 245 2.63 8.36 -14.54
C SER A 245 2.42 7.83 -13.13
N HIS A 246 3.52 7.47 -12.46
CA HIS A 246 3.48 6.91 -11.10
C HIS A 246 3.00 7.90 -10.01
N ASP A 247 2.91 9.18 -10.33
CA ASP A 247 2.42 10.23 -9.43
C ASP A 247 0.98 10.66 -9.73
N ASP A 248 0.28 9.91 -10.56
CA ASP A 248 -1.13 10.15 -10.79
C ASP A 248 -1.95 9.62 -9.60
N PHE A 249 -2.74 10.51 -8.99
CA PHE A 249 -3.66 10.19 -7.90
C PHE A 249 -4.58 9.01 -8.24
N ARG A 250 -4.85 8.74 -9.53
CA ARG A 250 -5.58 7.56 -10.02
C ARG A 250 -4.96 6.22 -9.59
N TYR A 251 -3.69 6.19 -9.19
CA TYR A 251 -3.02 4.99 -8.69
C TYR A 251 -3.05 4.85 -7.16
N ILE A 252 -3.48 5.88 -6.42
CA ILE A 252 -3.61 5.81 -4.95
C ILE A 252 -4.92 5.13 -4.59
N PHE A 253 -4.83 3.94 -4.01
CA PHE A 253 -5.98 3.12 -3.62
C PHE A 253 -6.36 3.26 -2.16
N ALA A 254 -5.40 3.66 -1.32
CA ALA A 254 -5.69 3.95 0.06
C ALA A 254 -4.62 4.87 0.66
N THR A 255 -5.03 5.62 1.67
CA THR A 255 -4.18 6.52 2.46
C THR A 255 -4.39 6.20 3.93
N CYS A 256 -3.32 5.82 4.62
CA CYS A 256 -3.35 5.48 6.04
C CYS A 256 -2.82 6.66 6.85
N MET A 257 -3.71 7.40 7.52
CA MET A 257 -3.33 8.46 8.46
C MET A 257 -2.95 7.85 9.81
N LEU A 258 -1.74 8.16 10.28
CA LEU A 258 -1.16 7.60 11.48
C LEU A 258 -1.50 8.46 12.69
N LYS A 259 -1.95 7.81 13.76
CA LYS A 259 -2.25 8.43 15.06
C LYS A 259 -1.03 9.18 15.63
N GLY A 260 -1.30 10.28 16.35
CA GLY A 260 -0.28 10.98 17.14
C GLY A 260 0.48 12.08 16.41
N VAL A 261 0.22 12.29 15.12
CA VAL A 261 0.81 13.40 14.38
C VAL A 261 -0.31 14.30 13.85
N GLY A 262 -0.25 15.60 14.18
CA GLY A 262 -1.30 16.57 13.86
C GLY A 262 -2.51 16.57 14.82
N GLY A 263 -2.40 15.95 16.00
CA GLY A 263 -3.44 15.99 17.03
C GLY A 263 -4.56 14.96 16.86
N SER A 264 -4.52 14.11 15.83
CA SER A 264 -5.47 12.99 15.69
C SER A 264 -5.21 11.94 16.78
N LYS A 265 -6.28 11.58 17.50
CA LYS A 265 -6.27 10.54 18.54
C LYS A 265 -6.42 9.13 17.95
N GLU A 266 -6.56 8.99 16.63
CA GLU A 266 -6.96 7.73 16.00
C GLU A 266 -6.29 7.53 14.65
N ASN A 267 -6.18 6.26 14.27
CA ASN A 267 -5.74 5.89 12.92
C ASN A 267 -6.98 5.89 12.01
N VAL A 268 -6.88 6.56 10.88
CA VAL A 268 -7.94 6.64 9.89
C VAL A 268 -7.38 6.18 8.56
N ILE A 269 -8.04 5.22 7.93
CA ILE A 269 -7.69 4.75 6.60
C ILE A 269 -8.76 5.26 5.63
N GLN A 270 -8.34 6.07 4.69
CA GLN A 270 -9.15 6.41 3.52
C GLN A 270 -8.87 5.36 2.45
N MET A 271 -9.86 4.57 2.04
CA MET A 271 -9.71 3.54 1.01
C MET A 271 -10.63 3.81 -0.16
N ARG A 272 -10.20 3.48 -1.37
CA ARG A 272 -11.10 3.46 -2.52
C ARG A 272 -12.15 2.38 -2.35
N ARG A 273 -13.38 2.72 -2.71
CA ARG A 273 -14.51 1.78 -2.65
C ARG A 273 -14.30 0.61 -3.60
N GLY A 274 -14.87 -0.53 -3.22
CA GLY A 274 -15.17 -1.64 -4.13
C GLY A 274 -14.02 -2.60 -4.44
N GLY A 275 -12.95 -2.58 -3.66
CA GLY A 275 -11.89 -3.59 -3.75
C GLY A 275 -12.30 -4.96 -3.20
N GLY A 276 -13.39 -5.04 -2.42
CA GLY A 276 -13.87 -6.24 -1.73
C GLY A 276 -13.30 -6.39 -0.32
N LEU A 277 -13.90 -7.27 0.49
CA LEU A 277 -13.49 -7.47 1.90
C LEU A 277 -12.01 -7.85 2.05
N GLU A 278 -11.48 -8.74 1.20
CA GLU A 278 -10.08 -9.15 1.31
C GLU A 278 -9.11 -8.01 1.04
N PHE A 279 -9.43 -7.11 0.10
CA PHE A 279 -8.64 -5.91 -0.12
C PHE A 279 -8.63 -5.03 1.14
N GLU A 280 -9.81 -4.74 1.69
CA GLU A 280 -9.97 -3.88 2.87
C GLU A 280 -9.24 -4.46 4.09
N LEU A 281 -9.39 -5.76 4.36
CA LEU A 281 -8.70 -6.45 5.45
C LEU A 281 -7.18 -6.52 5.24
N THR A 282 -6.70 -6.72 4.01
CA THR A 282 -5.26 -6.71 3.73
C THR A 282 -4.68 -5.31 3.94
N VAL A 283 -5.39 -4.24 3.56
CA VAL A 283 -4.94 -2.87 3.83
C VAL A 283 -4.89 -2.60 5.34
N ILE A 284 -5.93 -3.00 6.08
CA ILE A 284 -5.94 -2.84 7.54
C ILE A 284 -4.73 -3.57 8.16
N LEU A 285 -4.53 -4.86 7.86
CA LEU A 285 -3.42 -5.63 8.42
C LEU A 285 -2.05 -5.15 7.93
N GLY A 286 -1.94 -4.74 6.66
CA GLY A 286 -0.72 -4.16 6.09
C GLY A 286 -0.26 -2.92 6.86
N MET A 287 -1.20 -2.07 7.27
CA MET A 287 -0.89 -0.91 8.12
C MET A 287 -0.23 -1.33 9.45
N PHE A 288 -0.77 -2.36 10.13
CA PHE A 288 -0.18 -2.88 11.37
C PHE A 288 1.23 -3.45 11.14
N ALA A 289 1.42 -4.21 10.05
CA ALA A 289 2.72 -4.79 9.70
C ALA A 289 3.79 -3.70 9.48
N VAL A 290 3.44 -2.67 8.70
CA VAL A 290 4.35 -1.56 8.40
C VAL A 290 4.65 -0.74 9.66
N LEU A 291 3.64 -0.39 10.46
CA LEU A 291 3.84 0.34 11.71
C LEU A 291 4.73 -0.40 12.70
N HIS A 292 4.50 -1.71 12.85
CA HIS A 292 5.32 -2.58 13.70
C HIS A 292 6.79 -2.56 13.25
N HIS A 293 7.06 -2.72 11.95
CA HIS A 293 8.42 -2.67 11.42
C HIS A 293 9.07 -1.29 11.60
N MET A 294 8.32 -0.20 11.40
CA MET A 294 8.81 1.16 11.65
C MET A 294 9.07 1.46 13.13
N LYS A 295 8.81 0.51 14.04
CA LYS A 295 8.84 0.69 15.50
C LYS A 295 7.97 1.86 15.95
N LYS A 296 6.98 2.24 15.13
CA LYS A 296 6.00 3.26 15.46
C LYS A 296 4.89 2.58 16.22
N THR A 297 4.64 3.06 17.42
CA THR A 297 3.61 2.48 18.26
C THR A 297 2.24 2.86 17.72
N LEU A 298 1.31 1.91 17.64
CA LEU A 298 -0.12 2.15 17.41
C LEU A 298 -0.81 2.87 18.59
N MET A 299 -0.03 3.46 19.53
CA MET A 299 -0.48 3.92 20.85
C MET A 299 -1.61 4.92 20.75
#